data_AF-A0A3R7F1D7-F1
#
_entry.id   AF-A0A3R7F1D7-F1
#
_cell.length_a   1.000
_cell.length_b   1.000
_cell.length_c   1.000
_cell.angle_alpha   90.00
_cell.angle_beta   90.00
_cell.angle_gamma   90.00
#
_symmetry.space_group_name_H-M   'P 1'
#
loop_
_entity.id
_entity.type
_entity.pdbx_description
1 polymer ?
#
loop_
_entity_poly.entity_id
_entity_poly.type
_entity_poly.pdbx_seq_one_letter_code
_entity_poly.pdbx_strand_id
1 'polypeptide(L)'
;MSAYQPFQCAVCHSRFTRHENLKRHAALHSRSPGQALLPCDYCQTTFSRPDLRYRHIKRKHPEHLLRRPTRHSRLLRDQRANQNSNNREKTDSSANTPAINDATGPEDSVPDVPVLDWDLLLGTSSPLSSENPTSLPFDTDLADDLTQVEDTWSPSAIQITHGCQLFFTHVSYFVPFLHQSTFEPTPQPSHLILSILCLAYQHGEDPERSNPAGSGAILSTRCFNRARAIIASDDNPQNDPTQSLAIVQSYLLLQICAMMYMCGEQSATGLKMHSNMISLARSAGLMQPSSTSSLATEDLNSLWHEFIQGEAHKRTLFAVHQIDALWYQLLSIPRSISHLEIKHDLPCPEDHWTASSSAEWAHRQLTARYHTGTPVQYADAVRRFLSPDGDLSSIPRFDPFGAINITHFLISSAREISGWSTMTGMLSMERFGALRASLMALSPFLYQRGRENEPVSPAAASCAAIWETAMLELQMWSPLHTGGVVGASIDAWLSQSTQMALSSCEVLCEAETAQAIQPHVDWFLRYLDTTPAPESEAPWLTLHAYRAFLIAWQLVKRGVPGAMQVVGVEDGHVEDALEWARKVFREKERWQIGRLIAGCLDGLRTQI
;
A
#
# COMPACT_ATOMS: atom_id res chain seq x y z
N MET A 1 21.24 -0.97 42.96
CA MET A 1 20.99 -1.68 41.69
C MET A 1 21.21 -0.69 40.55
N SER A 2 22.20 -0.93 39.69
CA SER A 2 22.53 -0.02 38.57
C SER A 2 21.47 -0.14 37.48
N ALA A 3 20.98 0.99 36.96
CA ALA A 3 19.97 1.02 35.90
C ALA A 3 20.53 0.38 34.62
N TYR A 4 19.80 -0.59 34.04
CA TYR A 4 20.18 -1.23 32.79
C TYR A 4 20.21 -0.19 31.65
N GLN A 5 21.39 0.02 31.05
CA GLN A 5 21.64 1.00 29.98
C GLN A 5 22.20 0.28 28.75
N PRO A 6 21.34 -0.31 27.91
CA PRO A 6 21.76 -1.16 26.80
C PRO A 6 22.33 -0.36 25.61
N PHE A 7 22.04 0.94 25.51
CA PHE A 7 22.40 1.75 24.35
C PHE A 7 23.68 2.53 24.60
N GLN A 8 24.76 2.21 23.90
CA GLN A 8 26.08 2.84 24.07
C GLN A 8 26.47 3.69 22.86
N CYS A 9 27.00 4.89 23.09
CA CYS A 9 27.53 5.72 22.02
C CYS A 9 28.86 5.15 21.50
N ALA A 10 28.96 4.97 20.17
CA ALA A 10 30.18 4.47 19.54
C ALA A 10 31.35 5.47 19.59
N VAL A 11 31.07 6.77 19.77
CA VAL A 11 32.09 7.83 19.74
C VAL A 11 32.69 8.14 21.11
N CYS A 12 31.86 8.20 22.17
CA CYS A 12 32.34 8.52 23.53
C CYS A 12 31.94 7.49 24.59
N HIS A 13 31.39 6.34 24.17
CA HIS A 13 31.06 5.19 25.03
C HIS A 13 30.08 5.46 26.18
N SER A 14 29.41 6.62 26.18
CA SER A 14 28.34 6.95 27.13
C SER A 14 27.15 6.02 26.94
N ARG A 15 26.58 5.52 28.05
CA ARG A 15 25.46 4.56 28.05
C ARG A 15 24.14 5.25 28.41
N PHE A 16 23.08 4.86 27.72
CA PHE A 16 21.75 5.46 27.83
C PHE A 16 20.70 4.36 28.05
N THR A 17 19.64 4.69 28.80
CA THR A 17 18.51 3.79 29.05
C THR A 17 17.53 3.71 27.87
N ARG A 18 17.59 4.62 26.89
CA ARG A 18 16.69 4.69 25.74
C ARG A 18 17.44 5.07 24.46
N HIS A 19 17.06 4.45 23.33
CA HIS A 19 17.67 4.71 22.02
C HIS A 19 17.51 6.17 21.55
N GLU A 20 16.37 6.82 21.83
CA GLU A 20 16.15 8.23 21.46
C GLU A 20 17.18 9.18 22.11
N ASN A 21 17.59 8.89 23.35
CA ASN A 21 18.61 9.67 24.05
C ASN A 21 19.99 9.45 23.44
N LEU A 22 20.30 8.21 23.03
CA LEU A 22 21.53 7.89 22.30
C LEU A 22 21.56 8.61 20.95
N LYS A 23 20.50 8.55 20.14
CA LYS A 23 20.42 9.20 18.82
C LYS A 23 20.62 10.71 18.91
N ARG A 24 19.99 11.34 19.90
CA ARG A 24 20.13 12.77 20.20
C ARG A 24 21.52 13.15 20.71
N HIS A 25 22.16 12.26 21.47
CA HIS A 25 23.52 12.45 21.94
C HIS A 25 24.54 12.25 20.81
N ALA A 26 24.37 11.25 19.95
CA ALA A 26 25.24 10.98 18.81
C ALA A 26 25.24 12.15 17.81
N ALA A 27 24.09 12.81 17.62
CA ALA A 27 23.98 14.02 16.83
C ALA A 27 24.79 15.23 17.36
N LEU A 28 25.32 15.16 18.60
CA LEU A 28 26.24 16.16 19.14
C LEU A 28 27.69 15.96 18.65
N HIS A 29 28.07 14.72 18.28
CA HIS A 29 29.40 14.44 17.72
C HIS A 29 29.51 14.89 16.26
N SER A 30 28.40 14.96 15.53
CA SER A 30 28.34 15.44 14.14
C SER A 30 28.36 16.97 14.01
N ARG A 31 28.51 17.72 15.11
CA ARG A 31 28.53 19.20 15.09
C ARG A 31 29.95 19.72 15.32
N SER A 32 30.56 20.26 14.27
CA SER A 32 31.85 20.96 14.34
C SER A 32 31.82 22.09 15.40
N PRO A 33 32.91 22.34 16.13
CA PRO A 33 32.96 23.39 17.13
C PRO A 33 32.99 24.75 16.42
N GLY A 34 31.86 25.45 16.33
CA GLY A 34 31.89 26.80 15.75
C GLY A 34 30.60 27.55 15.42
N GLN A 35 29.42 26.93 15.22
CA GLN A 35 28.15 27.65 14.94
C GLN A 35 26.95 26.70 15.20
N ALA A 36 25.77 27.09 15.70
CA ALA A 36 25.21 28.37 16.11
C ALA A 36 24.44 28.14 17.44
N LEU A 37 24.75 28.91 18.47
CA LEU A 37 24.03 28.86 19.74
C LEU A 37 22.71 29.64 19.60
N LEU A 38 21.61 29.08 20.10
CA LEU A 38 20.29 29.69 20.10
C LEU A 38 20.18 30.67 21.28
N PRO A 39 20.18 32.00 21.07
CA PRO A 39 20.08 32.97 22.15
C PRO A 39 18.67 33.00 22.73
N CYS A 40 18.52 33.20 24.03
CA CYS A 40 17.23 33.52 24.64
C CYS A 40 16.74 34.89 24.14
N ASP A 41 15.43 35.04 23.88
CA ASP A 41 14.87 36.33 23.43
C ASP A 41 14.83 37.39 24.55
N TYR A 42 15.03 36.98 25.80
CA TYR A 42 14.81 37.81 26.99
C TYR A 42 16.06 37.99 27.87
N CYS A 43 17.14 37.28 27.54
CA CYS A 43 18.43 37.44 28.21
C CYS A 43 19.59 37.00 27.32
N GLN A 44 20.83 37.27 27.72
CA GLN A 44 22.01 36.97 26.91
C GLN A 44 22.48 35.50 26.99
N THR A 45 21.68 34.60 27.58
CA THR A 45 22.05 33.17 27.63
C THR A 45 21.79 32.49 26.29
N THR A 46 22.72 31.63 25.87
CA THR A 46 22.66 30.93 24.59
C THR A 46 22.65 29.42 24.81
N PHE A 47 21.95 28.69 23.94
CA PHE A 47 21.70 27.26 24.11
C PHE A 47 22.08 26.49 22.85
N SER A 48 22.70 25.33 22.99
CA SER A 48 23.01 24.46 21.86
C SER A 48 21.78 23.81 21.21
N ARG A 49 20.63 23.82 21.92
CA ARG A 49 19.40 23.12 21.50
C ARG A 49 18.10 23.86 21.90
N PRO A 50 17.04 23.84 21.06
CA PRO A 50 15.80 24.59 21.29
C PRO A 50 15.02 24.16 22.55
N ASP A 51 15.08 22.89 22.93
CA ASP A 51 14.39 22.34 24.10
C ASP A 51 14.99 22.87 25.42
N LEU A 52 16.31 23.06 25.46
CA LEU A 52 17.01 23.66 26.60
C LEU A 52 16.65 25.14 26.75
N ARG A 53 16.61 25.87 25.64
CA ARG A 53 16.15 27.26 25.59
C ARG A 53 14.70 27.40 26.08
N TYR A 54 13.80 26.54 25.61
CA TYR A 54 12.40 26.55 26.04
C TYR A 54 12.26 26.28 27.55
N ARG A 55 13.00 25.31 28.08
CA ARG A 55 13.02 25.00 29.52
C ARG A 55 13.58 26.17 30.33
N HIS A 56 14.60 26.86 29.82
CA HIS A 56 15.13 28.08 30.44
C HIS A 56 14.09 29.19 30.48
N ILE A 57 13.42 29.50 29.35
CA ILE A 57 12.37 30.52 29.29
C ILE A 57 11.25 30.19 30.29
N LYS A 58 10.83 28.91 30.36
CA LYS A 58 9.81 28.48 31.32
C LYS A 58 10.20 28.67 32.80
N ARG A 59 11.49 28.63 33.13
CA ARG A 59 11.97 28.73 34.51
C ARG A 59 12.44 30.13 34.90
N LYS A 60 12.97 30.91 33.96
CA LYS A 60 13.59 32.22 34.21
C LYS A 60 12.81 33.40 33.64
N HIS A 61 11.87 33.13 32.73
CA HIS A 61 10.98 34.11 32.08
C HIS A 61 9.51 33.63 32.04
N PRO A 62 8.93 33.15 33.16
CA PRO A 62 7.58 32.59 33.19
C PRO A 62 6.48 33.59 32.78
N GLU A 63 6.70 34.89 33.01
CA GLU A 63 5.81 35.99 32.68
C GLU A 63 5.54 36.13 31.17
N HIS A 64 6.46 35.66 30.33
CA HIS A 64 6.37 35.79 28.88
C HIS A 64 5.66 34.61 28.19
N LEU A 65 5.28 33.56 28.95
CA LEU A 65 4.57 32.38 28.39
C LEU A 65 3.05 32.56 28.27
N LEU A 66 2.47 33.62 28.85
CA LEU A 66 1.02 33.85 28.91
C LEU A 66 0.48 34.84 27.86
N ARG A 67 1.31 35.35 26.95
CA ARG A 67 0.86 36.14 25.78
C ARG A 67 1.34 35.50 24.49
N ARG A 68 0.47 34.70 23.87
CA ARG A 68 0.71 34.12 22.54
C ARG A 68 -0.24 34.76 21.54
N PRO A 69 0.24 35.43 20.47
CA PRO A 69 -0.55 35.57 19.25
C PRO A 69 -0.42 34.29 18.41
N THR A 70 -1.51 33.95 17.75
CA THR A 70 -1.71 32.78 16.87
C THR A 70 -0.80 32.80 15.63
N ARG A 71 -0.61 31.61 15.04
CA ARG A 71 0.30 31.29 13.91
C ARG A 71 0.17 32.15 12.63
N HIS A 72 -0.76 33.08 12.56
CA HIS A 72 -1.05 33.89 11.37
C HIS A 72 -0.08 35.07 11.15
N SER A 73 0.76 35.44 12.13
CA SER A 73 1.66 36.60 12.00
C SER A 73 3.07 36.29 11.47
N ARG A 74 3.42 35.02 11.24
CA ARG A 74 4.76 34.65 10.71
C ARG A 74 4.85 34.75 9.18
N LEU A 75 3.75 34.54 8.47
CA LEU A 75 3.73 34.57 7.00
C LEU A 75 3.88 35.98 6.40
N LEU A 76 3.63 37.04 7.18
CA LEU A 76 3.81 38.43 6.73
C LEU A 76 5.23 38.98 6.94
N ARG A 77 6.10 38.28 7.70
CA ARG A 77 7.47 38.73 7.96
C ARG A 77 8.46 38.20 6.91
N ASP A 78 8.22 37.01 6.37
CA ASP A 78 9.07 36.42 5.31
C ASP A 78 8.86 37.12 3.95
N GLN A 79 7.69 37.71 3.69
CA GLN A 79 7.44 38.48 2.47
C GLN A 79 8.17 39.84 2.41
N ARG A 80 8.61 40.41 3.56
CA ARG A 80 9.41 41.64 3.61
C ARG A 80 10.92 41.41 3.52
N ALA A 81 11.41 40.20 3.77
CA ALA A 81 12.82 39.86 3.59
C ALA A 81 13.17 39.58 2.12
N ASN A 82 12.20 39.11 1.32
CA ASN A 82 12.41 38.70 -0.07
C ASN A 82 12.26 39.84 -1.10
N GLN A 83 11.88 41.06 -0.68
CA GLN A 83 11.81 42.24 -1.55
C GLN A 83 13.09 43.10 -1.54
N ASN A 84 14.02 42.85 -0.60
CA ASN A 84 15.29 43.59 -0.52
C ASN A 84 16.49 42.88 -1.18
N SER A 85 16.31 41.64 -1.67
CA SER A 85 17.32 40.87 -2.40
C SER A 85 17.29 41.09 -3.93
N ASN A 86 16.18 41.61 -4.48
CA ASN A 86 16.02 41.78 -5.94
C ASN A 86 16.42 43.17 -6.49
N ASN A 87 16.96 44.08 -5.66
CA ASN A 87 17.30 45.46 -6.06
C ASN A 87 18.80 45.79 -5.99
N ARG A 88 19.69 44.80 -5.93
CA ARG A 88 21.14 45.01 -6.05
C ARG A 88 21.73 43.97 -6.99
N GLU A 89 21.55 44.21 -8.30
CA GLU A 89 22.49 43.88 -9.40
C GLU A 89 21.77 43.94 -10.75
N LYS A 90 21.51 45.16 -11.21
CA LYS A 90 21.37 45.51 -12.63
C LYS A 90 21.83 46.95 -12.82
N THR A 91 23.13 47.10 -13.06
CA THR A 91 23.81 48.19 -13.80
C THR A 91 25.29 47.79 -13.82
N ASP A 92 25.74 47.17 -14.91
CA ASP A 92 26.66 47.76 -15.92
C ASP A 92 28.10 47.92 -15.40
N SER A 93 29.18 47.73 -16.15
CA SER A 93 29.56 47.03 -17.39
C SER A 93 31.05 47.34 -17.56
N SER A 94 31.80 46.43 -18.17
CA SER A 94 33.12 46.63 -18.80
C SER A 94 34.42 46.64 -17.96
N ALA A 95 35.34 45.80 -18.47
CA ALA A 95 36.78 45.98 -18.65
C ALA A 95 37.80 45.56 -17.55
N ASN A 96 38.64 44.61 -18.00
CA ASN A 96 40.08 44.44 -17.77
C ASN A 96 40.61 43.81 -16.46
N THR A 97 41.11 42.58 -16.59
CA THR A 97 42.32 42.05 -15.94
C THR A 97 43.54 42.92 -16.32
N PRO A 98 44.60 43.06 -15.47
CA PRO A 98 45.54 41.94 -15.24
C PRO A 98 46.29 41.90 -13.87
N ALA A 99 46.78 40.68 -13.55
CA ALA A 99 48.16 40.35 -13.13
C ALA A 99 48.78 40.76 -11.75
N ILE A 100 49.28 39.71 -11.04
CA ILE A 100 50.69 39.47 -10.61
C ILE A 100 51.16 39.86 -9.17
N ASN A 101 51.79 38.84 -8.54
CA ASN A 101 52.81 38.76 -7.45
C ASN A 101 52.37 38.75 -5.97
N ASP A 102 52.64 37.66 -5.22
CA ASP A 102 53.92 37.24 -4.55
C ASP A 102 54.30 38.21 -3.41
N ALA A 103 54.71 37.85 -2.20
CA ALA A 103 55.18 36.62 -1.52
C ALA A 103 54.98 36.88 0.02
N THR A 104 55.11 35.98 1.01
CA THR A 104 56.20 35.09 1.43
C THR A 104 55.72 34.29 2.67
N GLY A 105 56.06 33.00 2.77
CA GLY A 105 56.02 32.17 4.01
C GLY A 105 57.16 32.53 4.99
N PRO A 106 57.56 31.69 5.99
CA PRO A 106 57.51 30.21 6.08
C PRO A 106 56.78 29.66 7.35
N GLU A 107 56.12 28.50 7.29
CA GLU A 107 56.56 27.13 7.65
C GLU A 107 56.95 26.87 9.11
N ASP A 108 56.17 25.99 9.78
CA ASP A 108 56.71 24.91 10.60
C ASP A 108 55.73 23.73 10.67
N SER A 109 56.29 22.53 10.60
CA SER A 109 55.68 21.26 10.17
C SER A 109 55.35 20.24 11.27
N VAL A 110 54.51 19.25 10.88
CA VAL A 110 54.42 17.81 11.32
C VAL A 110 53.33 17.43 12.36
N PRO A 111 52.67 16.24 12.33
CA PRO A 111 52.46 15.21 11.28
C PRO A 111 50.99 14.85 10.97
N ASP A 112 50.78 14.14 9.86
CA ASP A 112 49.55 13.41 9.49
C ASP A 112 49.21 12.27 10.48
N VAL A 113 47.92 12.17 10.83
CA VAL A 113 47.30 11.02 11.51
C VAL A 113 46.07 10.62 10.68
N PRO A 114 45.84 9.32 10.40
CA PRO A 114 44.92 8.90 9.35
C PRO A 114 43.47 9.24 9.71
N VAL A 115 42.76 9.86 8.78
CA VAL A 115 41.29 9.95 8.83
C VAL A 115 40.74 8.54 8.69
N LEU A 116 40.20 8.00 9.78
CA LEU A 116 39.43 6.75 9.77
C LEU A 116 38.13 6.99 9.00
N ASP A 117 38.01 6.29 7.87
CA ASP A 117 36.82 6.21 7.04
C ASP A 117 35.73 5.39 7.74
N TRP A 118 34.57 6.00 7.96
CA TRP A 118 33.43 5.41 8.65
C TRP A 118 32.61 4.47 7.75
N ASP A 119 32.89 4.43 6.44
CA ASP A 119 32.22 3.56 5.47
C ASP A 119 32.61 2.07 5.63
N LEU A 120 33.67 1.77 6.39
CA LEU A 120 34.17 0.39 6.62
C LEU A 120 33.65 -0.29 7.90
N LEU A 121 32.94 0.42 8.80
CA LEU A 121 32.44 -0.15 10.08
C LEU A 121 30.92 -0.24 10.18
N LEU A 122 30.19 0.46 9.31
CA LEU A 122 28.78 0.25 9.06
C LEU A 122 28.72 -0.50 7.74
N GLY A 123 28.52 -1.82 7.76
CA GLY A 123 28.49 -2.68 6.58
C GLY A 123 27.39 -2.32 5.59
N THR A 124 27.55 -1.19 4.90
CA THR A 124 26.84 -0.77 3.72
C THR A 124 27.72 -1.16 2.55
N SER A 125 27.38 -2.26 1.88
CA SER A 125 27.89 -2.48 0.54
C SER A 125 27.38 -1.35 -0.35
N SER A 126 28.30 -0.52 -0.85
CA SER A 126 28.03 0.40 -1.95
C SER A 126 27.42 -0.35 -3.13
N PRO A 127 26.50 0.27 -3.90
CA PRO A 127 25.91 -0.36 -5.07
C PRO A 127 27.01 -0.65 -6.11
N LEU A 128 27.03 -1.87 -6.62
CA LEU A 128 27.88 -2.22 -7.76
C LEU A 128 27.56 -1.28 -8.92
N SER A 129 28.61 -0.59 -9.38
CA SER A 129 28.69 0.04 -10.69
C SER A 129 28.36 -0.98 -11.78
N SER A 130 27.21 -0.81 -12.42
CA SER A 130 26.88 -1.50 -13.67
C SER A 130 27.66 -0.85 -14.81
N GLU A 131 28.78 -1.46 -15.21
CA GLU A 131 29.33 -1.23 -16.54
C GLU A 131 28.37 -1.86 -17.57
N ASN A 132 27.75 -1.01 -18.40
CA ASN A 132 26.98 -1.42 -19.57
C ASN A 132 27.93 -1.94 -20.67
N PRO A 133 27.72 -3.14 -21.24
CA PRO A 133 28.23 -3.46 -22.55
C PRO A 133 27.11 -3.34 -23.59
N THR A 134 27.34 -2.44 -24.56
CA THR A 134 26.74 -2.40 -25.90
C THR A 134 25.25 -2.04 -26.01
N SER A 135 25.00 -0.74 -26.14
CA SER A 135 23.84 -0.19 -26.82
C SER A 135 23.86 -0.56 -28.30
N LEU A 136 22.80 -1.22 -28.77
CA LEU A 136 22.35 -1.09 -30.15
C LEU A 136 21.67 0.28 -30.28
N PRO A 137 21.84 1.00 -31.41
CA PRO A 137 21.31 2.36 -31.55
C PRO A 137 19.79 2.29 -31.71
N PHE A 138 19.07 2.80 -30.73
CA PHE A 138 17.67 3.21 -30.88
C PHE A 138 17.64 4.73 -30.97
N ASP A 139 17.10 5.24 -32.07
CA ASP A 139 17.09 6.65 -32.44
C ASP A 139 16.55 7.55 -31.33
N THR A 140 17.39 8.50 -30.92
CA THR A 140 17.18 9.49 -29.87
C THR A 140 16.35 10.70 -30.32
N ASP A 141 15.55 10.57 -31.37
CA ASP A 141 14.80 11.68 -31.99
C ASP A 141 13.28 11.66 -31.69
N LEU A 142 12.79 10.78 -30.80
CA LEU A 142 11.38 10.76 -30.38
C LEU A 142 11.11 11.23 -28.93
N ALA A 143 12.15 11.54 -28.16
CA ALA A 143 11.99 11.89 -26.74
C ALA A 143 11.65 13.37 -26.50
N ASP A 144 11.89 14.25 -27.48
CA ASP A 144 11.67 15.70 -27.33
C ASP A 144 10.30 16.18 -27.86
N ASP A 145 9.51 15.28 -28.49
CA ASP A 145 8.23 15.62 -29.14
C ASP A 145 6.98 15.27 -28.29
N LEU A 146 7.16 14.74 -27.08
CA LEU A 146 6.07 14.26 -26.21
C LEU A 146 5.61 15.26 -25.14
N THR A 147 6.19 16.46 -25.06
CA THR A 147 5.89 17.41 -23.96
C THR A 147 4.93 18.55 -24.34
N GLN A 148 4.43 18.63 -25.58
CA GLN A 148 3.53 19.73 -25.99
C GLN A 148 2.28 19.35 -26.80
N VAL A 149 1.92 18.06 -26.98
CA VAL A 149 0.75 17.65 -27.82
C VAL A 149 -0.27 16.73 -27.10
N GLU A 150 -0.28 16.62 -25.76
CA GLU A 150 -1.16 15.65 -25.07
C GLU A 150 -2.53 16.18 -24.57
N ASP A 151 -2.90 17.43 -24.81
CA ASP A 151 -4.06 18.03 -24.14
C ASP A 151 -5.44 17.60 -24.71
N THR A 152 -5.48 16.90 -25.86
CA THR A 152 -6.73 16.56 -26.58
C THR A 152 -6.95 15.08 -26.88
N TRP A 153 -6.04 14.18 -26.46
CA TRP A 153 -6.20 12.76 -26.78
C TRP A 153 -7.37 12.10 -26.03
N SER A 154 -8.09 11.23 -26.74
CA SER A 154 -9.11 10.33 -26.19
C SER A 154 -9.02 8.94 -26.85
N PRO A 155 -9.36 7.87 -26.12
CA PRO A 155 -9.35 6.51 -26.66
C PRO A 155 -10.47 6.33 -27.69
N SER A 156 -10.23 5.46 -28.67
CA SER A 156 -11.23 5.13 -29.68
C SER A 156 -12.37 4.27 -29.11
N ALA A 157 -13.48 4.17 -29.83
CA ALA A 157 -14.59 3.28 -29.45
C ALA A 157 -14.17 1.79 -29.40
N ILE A 158 -13.23 1.38 -30.26
CA ILE A 158 -12.69 0.01 -30.27
C ILE A 158 -11.87 -0.23 -29.00
N GLN A 159 -10.99 0.72 -28.65
CA GLN A 159 -10.19 0.66 -27.44
C GLN A 159 -11.06 0.67 -26.18
N ILE A 160 -12.13 1.48 -26.15
CA ILE A 160 -13.08 1.50 -25.02
C ILE A 160 -13.77 0.15 -24.88
N THR A 161 -14.35 -0.38 -25.97
CA THR A 161 -15.12 -1.64 -25.95
C THR A 161 -14.24 -2.80 -25.52
N HIS A 162 -13.06 -2.94 -26.12
CA HIS A 162 -12.13 -4.02 -25.77
C HIS A 162 -11.61 -3.90 -24.34
N GLY A 163 -11.26 -2.69 -23.89
CA GLY A 163 -10.81 -2.48 -22.53
C GLY A 163 -11.90 -2.73 -21.48
N CYS A 164 -13.17 -2.39 -21.75
CA CYS A 164 -14.27 -2.75 -20.86
C CYS A 164 -14.44 -4.27 -20.74
N GLN A 165 -14.31 -5.01 -21.84
CA GLN A 165 -14.35 -6.49 -21.81
C GLN A 165 -13.21 -7.06 -20.96
N LEU A 166 -11.98 -6.56 -21.16
CA LEU A 166 -10.82 -6.95 -20.35
C LEU A 166 -11.03 -6.63 -18.86
N PHE A 167 -11.60 -5.47 -18.54
CA PHE A 167 -11.89 -5.07 -17.16
C PHE A 167 -12.86 -6.05 -16.48
N PHE A 168 -14.00 -6.36 -17.10
CA PHE A 168 -14.96 -7.29 -16.51
C PHE A 168 -14.43 -8.72 -16.42
N THR A 169 -13.55 -9.11 -17.34
CA THR A 169 -12.94 -10.45 -17.34
C THR A 169 -11.86 -10.60 -16.26
N HIS A 170 -10.98 -9.62 -16.11
CA HIS A 170 -9.76 -9.78 -15.29
C HIS A 170 -9.75 -8.96 -14.00
N VAL A 171 -10.51 -7.86 -13.91
CA VAL A 171 -10.40 -6.89 -12.80
C VAL A 171 -11.64 -6.86 -11.92
N SER A 172 -12.83 -6.96 -12.51
CA SER A 172 -14.10 -6.71 -11.80
C SER A 172 -14.34 -7.62 -10.60
N TYR A 173 -13.78 -8.84 -10.55
CA TYR A 173 -14.03 -9.75 -9.43
C TYR A 173 -13.34 -9.30 -8.13
N PHE A 174 -12.21 -8.60 -8.22
CA PHE A 174 -11.46 -8.12 -7.05
C PHE A 174 -11.68 -6.63 -6.75
N VAL A 175 -12.39 -5.92 -7.63
CA VAL A 175 -12.95 -4.57 -7.39
C VAL A 175 -14.42 -4.51 -7.87
N PRO A 176 -15.34 -5.25 -7.23
CA PRO A 176 -16.69 -5.50 -7.76
C PRO A 176 -17.67 -4.34 -7.47
N PHE A 177 -17.35 -3.11 -7.87
CA PHE A 177 -18.24 -1.95 -7.65
C PHE A 177 -19.00 -1.50 -8.90
N LEU A 178 -18.65 -2.00 -10.09
CA LEU A 178 -19.38 -1.79 -11.34
C LEU A 178 -20.20 -3.03 -11.68
N HIS A 179 -21.48 -2.84 -11.98
CA HIS A 179 -22.36 -3.93 -12.33
C HIS A 179 -22.28 -4.23 -13.83
N GLN A 180 -21.81 -5.42 -14.20
CA GLN A 180 -21.53 -5.79 -15.58
C GLN A 180 -22.76 -5.66 -16.50
N SER A 181 -23.92 -6.17 -16.08
CA SER A 181 -25.09 -6.29 -16.97
C SER A 181 -25.76 -4.94 -17.28
N THR A 182 -25.54 -3.91 -16.44
CA THR A 182 -26.10 -2.56 -16.64
C THR A 182 -25.03 -1.53 -17.01
N PHE A 183 -23.78 -1.95 -17.17
CA PHE A 183 -22.69 -1.02 -17.47
C PHE A 183 -22.69 -0.67 -18.95
N GLU A 184 -22.89 0.62 -19.23
CA GLU A 184 -22.70 1.20 -20.56
C GLU A 184 -21.53 2.20 -20.53
N PRO A 185 -20.53 2.10 -21.44
CA PRO A 185 -19.37 3.00 -21.43
C PRO A 185 -19.72 4.47 -21.68
N THR A 186 -20.81 4.73 -22.40
CA THR A 186 -21.41 6.05 -22.59
C THR A 186 -22.80 5.96 -21.97
N PRO A 187 -23.19 6.79 -20.97
CA PRO A 187 -22.78 8.18 -20.72
C PRO A 187 -21.76 8.39 -19.57
N GLN A 188 -20.91 7.41 -19.24
CA GLN A 188 -20.02 7.52 -18.08
C GLN A 188 -19.01 8.68 -18.20
N PRO A 189 -18.59 9.28 -17.07
CA PRO A 189 -17.55 10.31 -17.08
C PRO A 189 -16.25 9.80 -17.69
N SER A 190 -15.60 10.64 -18.50
CA SER A 190 -14.39 10.29 -19.24
C SER A 190 -13.25 9.82 -18.32
N HIS A 191 -13.10 10.45 -17.14
CA HIS A 191 -12.09 10.05 -16.16
C HIS A 191 -12.31 8.62 -15.62
N LEU A 192 -13.57 8.18 -15.47
CA LEU A 192 -13.89 6.83 -15.00
C LEU A 192 -13.58 5.81 -16.09
N ILE A 193 -13.97 6.07 -17.34
CA ILE A 193 -13.62 5.21 -18.47
C ILE A 193 -12.11 5.09 -18.61
N LEU A 194 -11.37 6.18 -18.60
CA LEU A 194 -9.90 6.14 -18.68
C LEU A 194 -9.29 5.37 -17.50
N SER A 195 -9.86 5.47 -16.29
CA SER A 195 -9.39 4.72 -15.12
C SER A 195 -9.66 3.21 -15.26
N ILE A 196 -10.80 2.82 -15.84
CA ILE A 196 -11.12 1.42 -16.21
C ILE A 196 -10.10 0.91 -17.23
N LEU A 197 -9.84 1.68 -18.29
CA LEU A 197 -8.88 1.31 -19.32
C LEU A 197 -7.44 1.23 -18.80
N CYS A 198 -7.05 2.05 -17.80
CA CYS A 198 -5.74 1.97 -17.14
C CYS A 198 -5.47 0.55 -16.66
N LEU A 199 -6.40 -0.03 -15.90
CA LEU A 199 -6.22 -1.37 -15.35
C LEU A 199 -6.46 -2.45 -16.41
N ALA A 200 -7.47 -2.29 -17.25
CA ALA A 200 -7.81 -3.27 -18.29
C ALA A 200 -6.62 -3.62 -19.19
N TYR A 201 -5.91 -2.60 -19.69
CA TYR A 201 -4.78 -2.78 -20.61
C TYR A 201 -3.48 -3.25 -19.92
N GLN A 202 -3.51 -3.53 -18.61
CA GLN A 202 -2.47 -4.33 -17.96
C GLN A 202 -2.64 -5.84 -18.24
N HIS A 203 -3.81 -6.24 -18.75
CA HIS A 203 -4.18 -7.64 -19.02
C HIS A 203 -4.36 -7.93 -20.52
N GLY A 204 -4.28 -6.93 -21.40
CA GLY A 204 -4.42 -7.09 -22.85
C GLY A 204 -3.58 -6.09 -23.62
N GLU A 205 -3.59 -6.20 -24.95
CA GLU A 205 -2.82 -5.34 -25.86
C GLU A 205 -3.72 -4.30 -26.55
N ASP A 206 -3.11 -3.25 -27.13
CA ASP A 206 -3.84 -2.21 -27.87
C ASP A 206 -4.37 -2.80 -29.20
N PRO A 207 -5.70 -2.87 -29.41
CA PRO A 207 -6.29 -3.49 -30.61
C PRO A 207 -5.98 -2.74 -31.91
N GLU A 208 -5.49 -1.51 -31.83
CA GLU A 208 -5.21 -0.67 -33.01
C GLU A 208 -3.72 -0.64 -33.40
N ARG A 209 -2.84 -1.26 -32.61
CA ARG A 209 -1.40 -1.25 -32.86
C ARG A 209 -0.95 -2.44 -33.70
N SER A 210 -0.21 -2.15 -34.76
CA SER A 210 0.36 -3.19 -35.64
C SER A 210 1.44 -4.05 -34.96
N ASN A 211 2.16 -3.50 -33.98
CA ASN A 211 3.05 -4.27 -33.11
C ASN A 211 2.39 -4.41 -31.73
N PRO A 212 1.73 -5.56 -31.46
CA PRO A 212 0.89 -5.68 -30.28
C PRO A 212 1.70 -5.81 -28.99
N ALA A 213 2.91 -6.37 -29.01
CA ALA A 213 3.63 -6.72 -27.79
C ALA A 213 3.96 -5.49 -26.91
N GLY A 214 3.40 -5.45 -25.70
CA GLY A 214 3.63 -4.37 -24.72
C GLY A 214 2.90 -3.07 -25.04
N SER A 215 2.07 -3.05 -26.09
CA SER A 215 1.28 -1.88 -26.48
C SER A 215 0.21 -1.52 -25.46
N GLY A 216 -0.35 -2.52 -24.76
CA GLY A 216 -1.32 -2.32 -23.69
C GLY A 216 -0.76 -1.53 -22.51
N ALA A 217 0.48 -1.81 -22.08
CA ALA A 217 1.11 -1.08 -20.98
C ALA A 217 1.32 0.42 -21.29
N ILE A 218 1.64 0.73 -22.56
CA ILE A 218 1.76 2.11 -23.04
C ILE A 218 0.39 2.80 -23.02
N LEU A 219 -0.64 2.15 -23.56
CA LEU A 219 -2.01 2.68 -23.58
C LEU A 219 -2.54 2.88 -22.15
N SER A 220 -2.28 1.93 -21.25
CA SER A 220 -2.60 2.01 -19.83
C SER A 220 -1.97 3.26 -19.19
N THR A 221 -0.69 3.50 -19.42
CA THR A 221 0.03 4.68 -18.89
C THR A 221 -0.54 5.99 -19.44
N ARG A 222 -0.92 6.00 -20.73
CA ARG A 222 -1.57 7.16 -21.35
C ARG A 222 -2.94 7.45 -20.73
N CYS A 223 -3.75 6.42 -20.53
CA CYS A 223 -5.03 6.50 -19.84
C CYS A 223 -4.87 7.00 -18.39
N PHE A 224 -3.86 6.50 -17.67
CA PHE A 224 -3.52 6.94 -16.31
C PHE A 224 -3.27 8.45 -16.23
N ASN A 225 -2.37 8.95 -17.08
CA ASN A 225 -1.99 10.36 -17.08
C ASN A 225 -3.17 11.25 -17.48
N ARG A 226 -3.93 10.86 -18.50
CA ARG A 226 -5.09 11.63 -18.96
C ARG A 226 -6.21 11.68 -17.92
N ALA A 227 -6.55 10.55 -17.28
CA ALA A 227 -7.56 10.51 -16.23
C ALA A 227 -7.19 11.44 -15.07
N ARG A 228 -5.92 11.42 -14.65
CA ARG A 228 -5.41 12.31 -13.60
C ARG A 228 -5.46 13.78 -13.98
N ALA A 229 -5.12 14.13 -15.22
CA ALA A 229 -5.20 15.50 -15.70
C ALA A 229 -6.64 16.02 -15.65
N ILE A 230 -7.61 15.22 -16.11
CA ILE A 230 -9.04 15.57 -16.08
C ILE A 230 -9.51 15.79 -14.63
N ILE A 231 -9.22 14.86 -13.72
CA ILE A 231 -9.61 14.98 -12.31
C ILE A 231 -8.94 16.19 -11.65
N ALA A 232 -7.69 16.49 -12.00
CA ALA A 232 -6.97 17.64 -11.44
C ALA A 232 -7.46 18.99 -11.98
N SER A 233 -8.02 19.02 -13.19
CA SER A 233 -8.62 20.22 -13.78
C SER A 233 -10.05 20.50 -13.29
N ASP A 234 -10.69 19.54 -12.64
CA ASP A 234 -12.03 19.70 -12.05
C ASP A 234 -11.92 20.42 -10.69
N ASP A 235 -11.78 21.75 -10.74
CA ASP A 235 -11.53 22.62 -9.58
C ASP A 235 -12.71 22.70 -8.58
N ASN A 236 -13.86 22.11 -8.91
CA ASN A 236 -15.05 22.20 -8.05
C ASN A 236 -15.99 21.01 -8.27
N PRO A 237 -15.93 19.95 -7.44
CA PRO A 237 -17.04 19.01 -7.37
C PRO A 237 -18.24 19.76 -6.80
N GLN A 238 -19.00 20.44 -7.66
CA GLN A 238 -20.35 20.85 -7.34
C GLN A 238 -21.05 19.60 -6.79
N ASN A 239 -21.85 19.77 -5.73
CA ASN A 239 -22.37 18.74 -4.84
C ASN A 239 -23.29 17.66 -5.49
N ASP A 240 -23.01 17.22 -6.72
CA ASP A 240 -23.61 16.03 -7.31
C ASP A 240 -22.96 14.78 -6.69
N PRO A 241 -23.71 14.00 -5.91
CA PRO A 241 -23.21 12.75 -5.34
C PRO A 241 -22.79 11.75 -6.43
N THR A 242 -23.40 11.81 -7.62
CA THR A 242 -23.11 10.89 -8.74
C THR A 242 -21.73 11.15 -9.32
N GLN A 243 -21.41 12.41 -9.64
CA GLN A 243 -20.07 12.81 -10.08
C GLN A 243 -19.01 12.50 -9.01
N SER A 244 -19.33 12.76 -7.74
CA SER A 244 -18.42 12.47 -6.62
C SER A 244 -18.12 10.98 -6.50
N LEU A 245 -19.13 10.10 -6.65
CA LEU A 245 -18.96 8.65 -6.65
C LEU A 245 -18.03 8.20 -7.79
N ALA A 246 -18.23 8.72 -9.00
CA ALA A 246 -17.39 8.38 -10.15
C ALA A 246 -15.93 8.82 -9.97
N ILE A 247 -15.67 9.96 -9.31
CA ILE A 247 -14.31 10.41 -8.99
C ILE A 247 -13.68 9.49 -7.92
N VAL A 248 -14.43 9.08 -6.89
CA VAL A 248 -13.94 8.11 -5.89
C VAL A 248 -13.57 6.79 -6.56
N GLN A 249 -14.44 6.27 -7.43
CA GLN A 249 -14.17 5.06 -8.23
C GLN A 249 -12.93 5.23 -9.12
N SER A 250 -12.75 6.41 -9.72
CA SER A 250 -11.58 6.70 -10.54
C SER A 250 -10.29 6.69 -9.71
N TYR A 251 -10.26 7.38 -8.56
CA TYR A 251 -9.11 7.34 -7.66
C TYR A 251 -8.82 5.93 -7.14
N LEU A 252 -9.85 5.11 -6.91
CA LEU A 252 -9.71 3.72 -6.50
C LEU A 252 -8.96 2.90 -7.55
N LEU A 253 -9.36 3.00 -8.83
CA LEU A 253 -8.70 2.28 -9.91
C LEU A 253 -7.29 2.84 -10.20
N LEU A 254 -7.13 4.16 -10.23
CA LEU A 254 -5.85 4.81 -10.52
C LEU A 254 -4.79 4.51 -9.46
N GLN A 255 -5.15 4.49 -8.17
CA GLN A 255 -4.17 4.15 -7.13
C GLN A 255 -3.75 2.67 -7.21
N ILE A 256 -4.66 1.76 -7.56
CA ILE A 256 -4.29 0.35 -7.78
C ILE A 256 -3.31 0.26 -8.96
N CYS A 257 -3.60 0.97 -10.06
CA CYS A 257 -2.73 1.06 -11.25
C CYS A 257 -1.32 1.56 -10.84
N ALA A 258 -1.25 2.69 -10.12
CA ALA A 258 0.00 3.32 -9.67
C ALA A 258 0.81 2.43 -8.71
N MET A 259 0.15 1.87 -7.69
CA MET A 259 0.81 1.11 -6.62
C MET A 259 1.20 -0.30 -7.09
N MET A 260 0.35 -0.98 -7.85
CA MET A 260 0.48 -2.41 -8.12
C MET A 260 1.00 -2.74 -9.52
N TYR A 261 0.82 -1.87 -10.50
CA TYR A 261 1.24 -2.16 -11.89
C TYR A 261 2.40 -1.28 -12.35
N MET A 262 2.42 -0.01 -11.95
CA MET A 262 3.51 0.92 -12.29
C MET A 262 4.64 0.90 -11.26
N CYS A 263 4.32 0.82 -9.96
CA CYS A 263 5.26 0.84 -8.83
C CYS A 263 6.21 2.07 -8.85
N GLY A 264 7.26 2.05 -8.03
CA GLY A 264 8.33 3.06 -8.06
C GLY A 264 7.82 4.47 -7.76
N GLU A 265 8.24 5.45 -8.57
CA GLU A 265 7.91 6.87 -8.40
C GLU A 265 6.40 7.16 -8.39
N GLN A 266 5.60 6.34 -9.09
CA GLN A 266 4.15 6.51 -9.13
C GLN A 266 3.49 6.15 -7.79
N SER A 267 4.17 5.43 -6.90
CA SER A 267 3.63 5.06 -5.59
C SER A 267 3.29 6.29 -4.73
N ALA A 268 4.13 7.32 -4.75
CA ALA A 268 3.87 8.56 -4.03
C ALA A 268 2.59 9.27 -4.53
N THR A 269 2.39 9.25 -5.85
CA THR A 269 1.15 9.73 -6.47
C THR A 269 -0.05 8.89 -6.06
N GLY A 270 0.09 7.56 -6.05
CA GLY A 270 -0.93 6.61 -5.59
C GLY A 270 -1.43 6.93 -4.17
N LEU A 271 -0.52 7.16 -3.24
CA LEU A 271 -0.86 7.49 -1.84
C LEU A 271 -1.48 8.89 -1.68
N LYS A 272 -1.09 9.85 -2.52
CA LYS A 272 -1.77 11.16 -2.57
C LYS A 272 -3.21 11.00 -3.05
N MET A 273 -3.44 10.22 -4.10
CA MET A 273 -4.79 9.90 -4.60
C MET A 273 -5.61 9.16 -3.55
N HIS A 274 -5.00 8.25 -2.80
CA HIS A 274 -5.65 7.55 -1.69
C HIS A 274 -6.19 8.52 -0.62
N SER A 275 -5.38 9.48 -0.19
CA SER A 275 -5.81 10.50 0.78
C SER A 275 -6.97 11.36 0.25
N ASN A 276 -6.91 11.75 -1.02
CA ASN A 276 -7.97 12.52 -1.68
C ASN A 276 -9.27 11.70 -1.80
N MET A 277 -9.17 10.43 -2.20
CA MET A 277 -10.28 9.50 -2.33
C MET A 277 -11.05 9.37 -1.02
N ILE A 278 -10.34 9.19 0.09
CA ILE A 278 -10.97 9.05 1.42
C ILE A 278 -11.65 10.36 1.84
N SER A 279 -10.99 11.50 1.62
CA SER A 279 -11.58 12.81 1.91
C SER A 279 -12.87 13.01 1.12
N LEU A 280 -12.86 12.69 -0.18
CA LEU A 280 -14.01 12.83 -1.07
C LEU A 280 -15.13 11.84 -0.71
N ALA A 281 -14.80 10.60 -0.41
CA ALA A 281 -15.79 9.60 0.03
C ALA A 281 -16.54 10.06 1.28
N ARG A 282 -15.84 10.71 2.23
CA ARG A 282 -16.49 11.30 3.42
C ARG A 282 -17.37 12.49 3.06
N SER A 283 -16.87 13.45 2.28
CA SER A 283 -17.63 14.66 1.94
C SER A 283 -18.84 14.37 1.04
N ALA A 284 -18.75 13.35 0.19
CA ALA A 284 -19.83 12.89 -0.68
C ALA A 284 -20.82 11.95 0.03
N GLY A 285 -20.64 11.67 1.33
CA GLY A 285 -21.59 10.90 2.12
C GLY A 285 -21.56 9.39 1.88
N LEU A 286 -20.48 8.83 1.28
CA LEU A 286 -20.40 7.41 0.97
C LEU A 286 -20.52 6.52 2.21
N MET A 287 -20.16 7.03 3.40
CA MET A 287 -20.23 6.32 4.67
C MET A 287 -21.65 5.92 5.08
N GLN A 288 -22.66 6.62 4.56
CA GLN A 288 -24.08 6.41 4.87
C GLN A 288 -24.77 5.65 3.72
N PRO A 289 -25.82 4.85 4.03
CA PRO A 289 -26.72 4.32 3.03
C PRO A 289 -27.32 5.44 2.18
N SER A 290 -27.44 5.20 0.87
CA SER A 290 -28.11 6.15 -0.03
C SER A 290 -29.57 6.31 0.40
N SER A 291 -30.04 7.55 0.46
CA SER A 291 -31.44 7.88 0.74
C SER A 291 -32.32 7.36 -0.41
N THR A 292 -32.80 6.12 -0.35
CA THR A 292 -33.78 5.61 -1.32
C THR A 292 -35.04 6.47 -1.21
N SER A 293 -35.33 7.22 -2.26
CA SER A 293 -36.55 8.01 -2.37
C SER A 293 -37.71 7.05 -2.58
N SER A 294 -38.33 6.61 -1.48
CA SER A 294 -39.59 5.86 -1.52
C SER A 294 -40.69 6.75 -2.11
N LEU A 295 -40.82 6.72 -3.44
CA LEU A 295 -41.86 7.41 -4.18
C LEU A 295 -42.41 6.48 -5.27
N ALA A 296 -43.57 5.90 -4.97
CA ALA A 296 -44.62 5.44 -5.88
C ALA A 296 -44.25 4.49 -7.04
N THR A 297 -44.60 3.20 -6.89
CA THR A 297 -44.92 2.23 -7.97
C THR A 297 -44.17 2.43 -9.30
N GLU A 298 -42.86 2.27 -9.29
CA GLU A 298 -42.07 2.21 -10.52
C GLU A 298 -42.08 0.79 -11.11
N ASP A 299 -41.77 0.68 -12.40
CA ASP A 299 -41.65 -0.60 -13.10
C ASP A 299 -40.42 -1.40 -12.59
N LEU A 300 -40.40 -2.70 -12.90
CA LEU A 300 -39.38 -3.60 -12.37
C LEU A 300 -37.95 -3.22 -12.79
N ASN A 301 -37.76 -2.63 -13.97
CA ASN A 301 -36.43 -2.22 -14.41
C ASN A 301 -35.94 -1.03 -13.59
N SER A 302 -36.79 -0.05 -13.31
CA SER A 302 -36.43 1.13 -12.52
C SER A 302 -36.03 0.74 -11.09
N LEU A 303 -36.78 -0.15 -10.44
CA LEU A 303 -36.43 -0.71 -9.13
C LEU A 303 -35.10 -1.47 -9.14
N TRP A 304 -34.83 -2.23 -10.20
CA TRP A 304 -33.56 -2.94 -10.34
C TRP A 304 -32.38 -1.98 -10.52
N HIS A 305 -32.54 -0.91 -11.31
CA HIS A 305 -31.49 0.10 -11.47
C HIS A 305 -31.24 0.89 -10.18
N GLU A 306 -32.28 1.24 -9.41
CA GLU A 306 -32.13 1.86 -8.10
C GLU A 306 -31.35 0.94 -7.14
N PHE A 307 -31.70 -0.36 -7.12
CA PHE A 307 -30.96 -1.36 -6.36
C PHE A 307 -29.47 -1.42 -6.76
N ILE A 308 -29.19 -1.49 -8.07
CA ILE A 308 -27.81 -1.53 -8.58
C ILE A 308 -27.03 -0.26 -8.18
N GLN A 309 -27.65 0.92 -8.24
CA GLN A 309 -27.01 2.17 -7.83
C GLN A 309 -26.67 2.17 -6.33
N GLY A 310 -27.62 1.76 -5.47
CA GLY A 310 -27.38 1.65 -4.03
C GLY A 310 -26.30 0.62 -3.68
N GLU A 311 -26.31 -0.51 -4.37
CA GLU A 311 -25.31 -1.57 -4.19
C GLU A 311 -23.94 -1.16 -4.73
N ALA A 312 -23.84 -0.45 -5.85
CA ALA A 312 -22.60 0.10 -6.40
C ALA A 312 -21.98 1.15 -5.46
N HIS A 313 -22.80 2.05 -4.89
CA HIS A 313 -22.38 3.01 -3.87
C HIS A 313 -21.79 2.29 -2.66
N LYS A 314 -22.51 1.30 -2.12
CA LYS A 314 -22.06 0.48 -1.01
C LYS A 314 -20.76 -0.26 -1.33
N ARG A 315 -20.71 -1.01 -2.43
CA ARG A 315 -19.53 -1.80 -2.85
C ARG A 315 -18.31 -0.92 -3.12
N THR A 316 -18.50 0.30 -3.61
CA THR A 316 -17.42 1.29 -3.74
C THR A 316 -16.80 1.62 -2.38
N LEU A 317 -17.59 1.88 -1.34
CA LEU A 317 -17.06 2.12 0.00
C LEU A 317 -16.32 0.91 0.56
N PHE A 318 -16.86 -0.30 0.40
CA PHE A 318 -16.20 -1.53 0.84
C PHE A 318 -14.86 -1.73 0.09
N ALA A 319 -14.78 -1.43 -1.20
CA ALA A 319 -13.51 -1.48 -1.94
C ALA A 319 -12.52 -0.42 -1.43
N VAL A 320 -12.99 0.78 -1.10
CA VAL A 320 -12.16 1.83 -0.46
C VAL A 320 -11.59 1.34 0.88
N HIS A 321 -12.43 0.71 1.72
CA HIS A 321 -12.01 0.15 3.01
C HIS A 321 -11.00 -1.01 2.83
N GLN A 322 -11.21 -1.90 1.86
CA GLN A 322 -10.28 -2.98 1.54
C GLN A 322 -8.90 -2.43 1.15
N ILE A 323 -8.84 -1.43 0.28
CA ILE A 323 -7.57 -0.83 -0.17
C ILE A 323 -6.87 -0.07 0.96
N ASP A 324 -7.62 0.64 1.82
CA ASP A 324 -7.07 1.26 3.04
C ASP A 324 -6.44 0.22 3.99
N ALA A 325 -7.11 -0.92 4.19
CA ALA A 325 -6.56 -2.02 4.99
C ALA A 325 -5.35 -2.69 4.32
N LEU A 326 -5.34 -2.83 2.99
CA LEU A 326 -4.22 -3.39 2.24
C LEU A 326 -2.96 -2.52 2.37
N TRP A 327 -3.08 -1.20 2.29
CA TRP A 327 -1.95 -0.29 2.51
C TRP A 327 -1.45 -0.30 3.95
N TYR A 328 -2.32 -0.51 4.92
CA TYR A 328 -1.89 -0.75 6.29
C TYR A 328 -1.09 -2.05 6.44
N GLN A 329 -1.56 -3.13 5.80
CA GLN A 329 -0.90 -4.43 5.85
C GLN A 329 0.48 -4.41 5.17
N LEU A 330 0.57 -3.85 3.97
CA LEU A 330 1.80 -3.82 3.19
C LEU A 330 2.73 -2.69 3.65
N LEU A 331 2.28 -1.45 3.65
CA LEU A 331 3.14 -0.27 3.82
C LEU A 331 3.21 0.24 5.25
N SER A 332 2.49 -0.38 6.19
CA SER A 332 2.37 0.10 7.57
C SER A 332 1.76 1.50 7.70
N ILE A 333 1.02 1.97 6.69
CA ILE A 333 0.32 3.26 6.72
C ILE A 333 -0.96 3.08 7.54
N PRO A 334 -1.14 3.76 8.69
CA PRO A 334 -2.32 3.57 9.52
C PRO A 334 -3.61 3.74 8.73
N ARG A 335 -4.56 2.83 8.97
CA ARG A 335 -5.88 2.89 8.34
C ARG A 335 -6.52 4.24 8.58
N SER A 336 -7.01 4.83 7.51
CA SER A 336 -7.67 6.12 7.54
C SER A 336 -9.17 5.98 7.79
N ILE A 337 -9.79 4.81 7.56
CA ILE A 337 -11.21 4.55 7.76
C ILE A 337 -11.42 3.56 8.92
N SER A 338 -12.26 3.97 9.88
CA SER A 338 -12.75 3.07 10.92
C SER A 338 -13.92 2.22 10.41
N HIS A 339 -13.94 0.93 10.77
CA HIS A 339 -15.09 0.05 10.56
C HIS A 339 -16.40 0.60 11.15
N LEU A 340 -16.33 1.48 12.17
CA LEU A 340 -17.50 2.12 12.78
C LEU A 340 -18.05 3.29 11.94
N GLU A 341 -17.26 3.84 11.02
CA GLU A 341 -17.73 4.87 10.08
C GLU A 341 -18.65 4.27 9.01
N ILE A 342 -18.49 2.99 8.68
CA ILE A 342 -19.29 2.28 7.69
C ILE A 342 -20.68 2.00 8.27
N LYS A 343 -21.71 2.73 7.79
CA LYS A 343 -23.11 2.58 8.21
C LYS A 343 -23.94 1.72 7.25
N HIS A 344 -23.30 1.11 6.27
CA HIS A 344 -23.94 0.21 5.32
C HIS A 344 -24.18 -1.18 5.93
N ASP A 345 -25.21 -1.83 5.40
CA ASP A 345 -25.38 -3.27 5.54
C ASP A 345 -24.27 -4.04 4.82
N LEU A 346 -24.18 -5.34 5.06
CA LEU A 346 -23.32 -6.19 4.25
C LEU A 346 -23.72 -6.14 2.76
N PRO A 347 -22.77 -6.36 1.83
CA PRO A 347 -23.10 -6.50 0.41
C PRO A 347 -24.11 -7.62 0.17
N CYS A 348 -25.02 -7.40 -0.78
CA CYS A 348 -26.04 -8.37 -1.14
C CYS A 348 -25.40 -9.68 -1.64
N PRO A 349 -26.07 -10.84 -1.54
CA PRO A 349 -25.61 -12.07 -2.15
C PRO A 349 -25.13 -11.89 -3.60
N GLU A 350 -24.08 -12.62 -3.98
CA GLU A 350 -23.46 -12.52 -5.31
C GLU A 350 -24.45 -12.79 -6.45
N ASP A 351 -25.43 -13.68 -6.25
CA ASP A 351 -26.50 -13.95 -7.20
C ASP A 351 -27.48 -12.77 -7.33
N HIS A 352 -27.64 -11.90 -6.34
CA HIS A 352 -28.44 -10.69 -6.54
C HIS A 352 -27.67 -9.65 -7.36
N TRP A 353 -26.37 -9.54 -7.11
CA TRP A 353 -25.49 -8.62 -7.83
C TRP A 353 -25.23 -9.05 -9.27
N THR A 354 -25.11 -10.34 -9.58
CA THR A 354 -24.78 -10.84 -10.92
C THR A 354 -26.01 -11.06 -11.83
N ALA A 355 -27.18 -10.59 -11.43
CA ALA A 355 -28.39 -10.73 -12.25
C ALA A 355 -28.20 -10.06 -13.61
N SER A 356 -28.66 -10.72 -14.68
CA SER A 356 -28.56 -10.21 -16.06
C SER A 356 -29.77 -9.37 -16.47
N SER A 357 -30.86 -9.45 -15.70
CA SER A 357 -32.10 -8.72 -15.95
C SER A 357 -32.87 -8.45 -14.66
N SER A 358 -33.77 -7.46 -14.71
CA SER A 358 -34.66 -7.14 -13.60
C SER A 358 -35.59 -8.30 -13.21
N ALA A 359 -36.04 -9.09 -14.18
CA ALA A 359 -36.88 -10.27 -13.95
C ALA A 359 -36.11 -11.36 -13.18
N GLU A 360 -34.85 -11.60 -13.55
CA GLU A 360 -33.98 -12.55 -12.85
C GLU A 360 -33.68 -12.07 -11.43
N TRP A 361 -33.32 -10.79 -11.26
CA TRP A 361 -33.11 -10.18 -9.95
C TRP A 361 -34.34 -10.31 -9.05
N ALA A 362 -35.53 -9.98 -9.56
CA ALA A 362 -36.77 -10.06 -8.82
C ALA A 362 -37.12 -11.50 -8.44
N HIS A 363 -36.91 -12.45 -9.35
CA HIS A 363 -37.08 -13.88 -9.06
C HIS A 363 -36.17 -14.33 -7.91
N ARG A 364 -34.88 -14.00 -7.97
CA ARG A 364 -33.89 -14.32 -6.92
C ARG A 364 -34.23 -13.67 -5.58
N GLN A 365 -34.76 -12.44 -5.60
CA GLN A 365 -35.18 -11.75 -4.37
C GLN A 365 -36.45 -12.38 -3.76
N LEU A 366 -37.41 -12.80 -4.58
CA LEU A 366 -38.64 -13.46 -4.13
C LEU A 366 -38.39 -14.85 -3.56
N THR A 367 -37.51 -15.65 -4.19
CA THR A 367 -37.12 -16.98 -3.66
C THR A 367 -36.33 -16.86 -2.36
N ALA A 368 -35.50 -15.82 -2.23
CA ALA A 368 -34.75 -15.53 -1.01
C ALA A 368 -35.64 -15.11 0.17
N ARG A 369 -36.75 -14.39 -0.05
CA ARG A 369 -37.68 -13.94 1.03
C ARG A 369 -38.26 -15.07 1.88
N TYR A 370 -38.24 -16.31 1.40
CA TYR A 370 -38.64 -17.48 2.20
C TYR A 370 -37.54 -17.98 3.16
N HIS A 371 -36.30 -17.48 3.03
CA HIS A 371 -35.12 -18.01 3.73
C HIS A 371 -34.22 -16.94 4.39
N THR A 372 -34.32 -15.66 4.07
CA THR A 372 -33.39 -14.62 4.56
C THR A 372 -33.97 -13.70 5.63
N GLY A 373 -33.25 -13.54 6.75
CA GLY A 373 -33.52 -12.53 7.79
C GLY A 373 -33.20 -11.10 7.36
N THR A 374 -33.46 -10.14 8.26
CA THR A 374 -33.19 -8.70 8.06
C THR A 374 -31.72 -8.45 7.71
N PRO A 375 -31.42 -7.52 6.77
CA PRO A 375 -30.04 -7.09 6.50
C PRO A 375 -29.31 -6.71 7.79
N VAL A 376 -28.03 -7.06 7.85
CA VAL A 376 -27.17 -6.81 9.03
C VAL A 376 -26.16 -5.73 8.68
N GLN A 377 -26.09 -4.70 9.52
CA GLN A 377 -25.08 -3.65 9.41
C GLN A 377 -23.67 -4.22 9.55
N TYR A 378 -22.73 -3.70 8.77
CA TYR A 378 -21.33 -4.16 8.78
C TYR A 378 -20.72 -4.18 10.19
N ALA A 379 -20.89 -3.10 10.96
CA ALA A 379 -20.38 -3.01 12.32
C ALA A 379 -21.00 -4.05 13.26
N ASP A 380 -22.27 -4.41 13.06
CA ASP A 380 -22.94 -5.44 13.84
C ASP A 380 -22.48 -6.84 13.45
N ALA A 381 -22.25 -7.09 12.15
CA ALA A 381 -21.66 -8.33 11.67
C ALA A 381 -20.26 -8.54 12.28
N VAL A 382 -19.40 -7.52 12.22
CA VAL A 382 -18.07 -7.56 12.85
C VAL A 382 -18.18 -7.87 14.36
N ARG A 383 -19.12 -7.22 15.07
CA ARG A 383 -19.33 -7.48 16.50
C ARG A 383 -19.74 -8.92 16.79
N ARG A 384 -20.61 -9.51 15.95
CA ARG A 384 -21.05 -10.91 16.09
C ARG A 384 -19.89 -11.89 15.85
N PHE A 385 -19.06 -11.66 14.83
CA PHE A 385 -17.88 -12.50 14.57
C PHE A 385 -16.84 -12.44 15.69
N LEU A 386 -16.65 -11.27 16.30
CA LEU A 386 -15.73 -11.11 17.44
C LEU A 386 -16.28 -11.68 18.76
N SER A 387 -17.56 -12.02 18.82
CA SER A 387 -18.19 -12.53 20.04
C SER A 387 -18.15 -14.06 20.09
N PRO A 388 -17.65 -14.68 21.17
CA PRO A 388 -17.61 -16.14 21.30
C PRO A 388 -19.01 -16.77 21.29
N ASP A 389 -20.03 -16.04 21.76
CA ASP A 389 -21.44 -16.44 21.79
C ASP A 389 -22.28 -15.75 20.69
N GLY A 390 -21.62 -15.22 19.66
CA GLY A 390 -22.31 -14.55 18.56
C GLY A 390 -23.22 -15.50 17.79
N ASP A 391 -24.52 -15.17 17.69
CA ASP A 391 -25.44 -15.93 16.86
C ASP A 391 -25.15 -15.69 15.37
N LEU A 392 -24.20 -16.44 14.82
CA LEU A 392 -23.83 -16.38 13.41
C LEU A 392 -24.92 -16.94 12.49
N SER A 393 -25.81 -17.79 13.01
CA SER A 393 -26.93 -18.34 12.25
C SER A 393 -27.97 -17.27 11.88
N SER A 394 -28.02 -16.19 12.65
CA SER A 394 -28.85 -15.01 12.38
C SER A 394 -28.31 -14.10 11.27
N ILE A 395 -27.06 -14.29 10.82
CA ILE A 395 -26.49 -13.50 9.74
C ILE A 395 -27.02 -14.08 8.42
N PRO A 396 -27.79 -13.32 7.62
CA PRO A 396 -28.28 -13.81 6.34
C PRO A 396 -27.10 -14.10 5.41
N ARG A 397 -27.28 -14.99 4.42
CA ARG A 397 -26.27 -15.19 3.37
C ARG A 397 -25.88 -13.84 2.75
N PHE A 398 -24.59 -13.59 2.61
CA PHE A 398 -24.02 -12.36 2.07
C PHE A 398 -22.87 -12.66 1.11
N ASP A 399 -22.45 -11.66 0.35
CA ASP A 399 -21.37 -11.78 -0.63
C ASP A 399 -20.02 -12.17 0.01
N PRO A 400 -19.20 -13.02 -0.64
CA PRO A 400 -17.81 -13.24 -0.25
C PRO A 400 -17.00 -11.93 -0.09
N PHE A 401 -17.32 -10.88 -0.86
CA PHE A 401 -16.73 -9.55 -0.74
C PHE A 401 -16.95 -8.89 0.63
N GLY A 402 -18.10 -9.16 1.26
CA GLY A 402 -18.34 -8.75 2.65
C GLY A 402 -17.41 -9.48 3.61
N ALA A 403 -17.20 -10.78 3.40
CA ALA A 403 -16.34 -11.61 4.25
C ALA A 403 -14.86 -11.23 4.10
N ILE A 404 -14.43 -10.87 2.88
CA ILE A 404 -13.11 -10.29 2.60
C ILE A 404 -12.88 -9.04 3.44
N ASN A 405 -13.86 -8.13 3.50
CA ASN A 405 -13.74 -6.89 4.25
C ASN A 405 -13.64 -7.11 5.77
N ILE A 406 -14.44 -8.04 6.32
CA ILE A 406 -14.33 -8.43 7.73
C ILE A 406 -12.95 -9.05 7.99
N THR A 407 -12.45 -9.89 7.08
CA THR A 407 -11.13 -10.51 7.20
C THR A 407 -10.00 -9.48 7.21
N HIS A 408 -10.01 -8.51 6.29
CA HIS A 408 -9.04 -7.40 6.30
C HIS A 408 -9.09 -6.56 7.59
N PHE A 409 -10.29 -6.37 8.16
CA PHE A 409 -10.42 -5.75 9.48
C PHE A 409 -9.74 -6.59 10.57
N LEU A 410 -9.98 -7.91 10.60
CA LEU A 410 -9.37 -8.81 11.59
C LEU A 410 -7.85 -8.89 11.46
N ILE A 411 -7.31 -8.93 10.24
CA ILE A 411 -5.87 -8.85 9.97
C ILE A 411 -5.29 -7.55 10.55
N SER A 412 -5.98 -6.43 10.29
CA SER A 412 -5.55 -5.12 10.79
C SER A 412 -5.58 -5.08 12.33
N SER A 413 -6.59 -5.67 12.96
CA SER A 413 -6.66 -5.80 14.43
C SER A 413 -5.55 -6.69 15.00
N ALA A 414 -5.23 -7.80 14.34
CA ALA A 414 -4.11 -8.66 14.74
C ALA A 414 -2.78 -7.87 14.77
N ARG A 415 -2.57 -7.04 13.74
CA ARG A 415 -1.40 -6.18 13.60
C ARG A 415 -1.33 -5.06 14.64
N GLU A 416 -2.47 -4.48 15.00
CA GLU A 416 -2.55 -3.48 16.08
C GLU A 416 -2.22 -4.11 17.44
N ILE A 417 -2.75 -5.31 17.71
CA ILE A 417 -2.48 -6.05 18.95
C ILE A 417 -1.02 -6.48 19.01
N SER A 418 -0.44 -6.98 17.91
CA SER A 418 0.98 -7.35 17.85
C SER A 418 1.87 -6.12 18.08
N GLY A 419 1.60 -5.00 17.41
CA GLY A 419 2.32 -3.74 17.60
C GLY A 419 2.24 -3.22 19.04
N TRP A 420 1.05 -3.25 19.65
CA TRP A 420 0.86 -2.89 21.06
C TRP A 420 1.63 -3.81 22.00
N SER A 421 1.61 -5.11 21.73
CA SER A 421 2.31 -6.13 22.53
C SER A 421 3.81 -5.91 22.50
N THR A 422 4.37 -5.65 21.32
CA THR A 422 5.80 -5.32 21.14
C THR A 422 6.20 -4.03 21.86
N MET A 423 5.34 -3.00 21.84
CA MET A 423 5.62 -1.71 22.49
C MET A 423 5.52 -1.76 24.02
N THR A 424 4.62 -2.58 24.56
CA THR A 424 4.36 -2.66 26.00
C THR A 424 5.06 -3.83 26.70
N GLY A 425 5.47 -4.84 25.94
CA GLY A 425 5.93 -6.13 26.47
C GLY A 425 4.80 -6.99 27.06
N MET A 426 3.54 -6.59 26.90
CA MET A 426 2.38 -7.31 27.43
C MET A 426 1.73 -8.15 26.33
N LEU A 427 1.57 -9.44 26.58
CA LEU A 427 0.88 -10.36 25.66
C LEU A 427 -0.59 -10.55 26.08
N SER A 428 -1.50 -10.45 25.12
CA SER A 428 -2.94 -10.70 25.35
C SER A 428 -3.41 -11.89 24.54
N MET A 429 -3.18 -13.10 25.06
CA MET A 429 -3.55 -14.36 24.39
C MET A 429 -5.06 -14.47 24.16
N GLU A 430 -5.87 -13.92 25.06
CA GLU A 430 -7.33 -13.89 24.92
C GLU A 430 -7.79 -13.17 23.64
N ARG A 431 -7.15 -12.02 23.32
CA ARG A 431 -7.50 -11.26 22.11
C ARG A 431 -7.11 -12.00 20.83
N PHE A 432 -5.95 -12.64 20.80
CA PHE A 432 -5.55 -13.48 19.67
C PHE A 432 -6.44 -14.72 19.52
N GLY A 433 -6.87 -15.32 20.64
CA GLY A 433 -7.84 -16.42 20.65
C GLY A 433 -9.18 -16.01 20.03
N ALA A 434 -9.71 -14.85 20.39
CA ALA A 434 -10.95 -14.31 19.81
C ALA A 434 -10.81 -14.05 18.30
N LEU A 435 -9.70 -13.46 17.85
CA LEU A 435 -9.44 -13.22 16.43
C LEU A 435 -9.33 -14.53 15.64
N ARG A 436 -8.62 -15.54 16.17
CA ARG A 436 -8.51 -16.86 15.55
C ARG A 436 -9.89 -17.51 15.43
N ALA A 437 -10.70 -17.50 16.49
CA ALA A 437 -12.07 -18.03 16.45
C ALA A 437 -12.93 -17.30 15.40
N SER A 438 -12.80 -15.98 15.31
CA SER A 438 -13.48 -15.15 14.30
C SER A 438 -13.11 -15.56 12.87
N LEU A 439 -11.82 -15.73 12.58
CA LEU A 439 -11.36 -16.17 11.25
C LEU A 439 -11.81 -17.59 10.92
N MET A 440 -11.79 -18.51 11.89
CA MET A 440 -12.31 -19.86 11.69
C MET A 440 -13.81 -19.83 11.37
N ALA A 441 -14.58 -18.98 12.04
CA ALA A 441 -16.00 -18.78 11.77
C ALA A 441 -16.28 -18.13 10.41
N LEU A 442 -15.37 -17.31 9.89
CA LEU A 442 -15.46 -16.71 8.55
C LEU A 442 -15.06 -17.66 7.42
N SER A 443 -14.26 -18.69 7.71
CA SER A 443 -13.74 -19.63 6.71
C SER A 443 -14.81 -20.17 5.75
N PRO A 444 -16.01 -20.63 6.19
CA PRO A 444 -17.05 -21.13 5.30
C PRO A 444 -17.59 -20.12 4.28
N PHE A 445 -17.43 -18.82 4.53
CA PHE A 445 -17.86 -17.74 3.63
C PHE A 445 -16.82 -17.42 2.55
N LEU A 446 -15.55 -17.77 2.78
CA LEU A 446 -14.43 -17.51 1.87
C LEU A 446 -14.03 -18.78 1.10
N TYR A 447 -14.18 -19.95 1.73
CA TYR A 447 -13.98 -21.26 1.16
C TYR A 447 -15.29 -21.84 0.63
N GLN A 448 -15.69 -21.40 -0.57
CA GLN A 448 -16.70 -22.13 -1.32
C GLN A 448 -16.02 -23.34 -1.96
N ARG A 449 -16.19 -24.53 -1.35
CA ARG A 449 -15.69 -25.78 -1.90
C ARG A 449 -16.42 -26.07 -3.21
N GLY A 450 -15.77 -25.80 -4.34
CA GLY A 450 -16.20 -26.30 -5.64
C GLY A 450 -16.29 -27.82 -5.63
N ARG A 451 -17.01 -28.41 -6.59
CA ARG A 451 -17.03 -29.87 -6.76
C ARG A 451 -15.60 -30.35 -6.94
N GLU A 452 -15.24 -31.45 -6.26
CA GLU A 452 -13.96 -32.13 -6.46
C GLU A 452 -13.78 -32.37 -7.97
N ASN A 453 -12.81 -31.68 -8.60
CA ASN A 453 -12.44 -31.68 -10.04
C ASN A 453 -12.73 -30.41 -10.88
N GLU A 454 -13.31 -29.34 -10.34
CA GLU A 454 -13.39 -28.06 -11.08
C GLU A 454 -12.15 -27.17 -10.83
N PRO A 455 -11.58 -26.52 -11.87
CA PRO A 455 -10.51 -25.55 -11.69
C PRO A 455 -11.00 -24.39 -10.82
N VAL A 456 -10.22 -24.04 -9.79
CA VAL A 456 -10.55 -22.96 -8.86
C VAL A 456 -10.61 -21.64 -9.65
N SER A 457 -11.74 -20.94 -9.58
CA SER A 457 -11.87 -19.64 -10.23
C SER A 457 -10.90 -18.61 -9.61
N PRO A 458 -10.38 -17.63 -10.37
CA PRO A 458 -9.51 -16.58 -9.82
C PRO A 458 -10.12 -15.85 -8.60
N ALA A 459 -11.44 -15.66 -8.61
CA ALA A 459 -12.17 -15.07 -7.49
C ALA A 459 -12.13 -15.95 -6.23
N ALA A 460 -12.36 -17.25 -6.37
CA ALA A 460 -12.28 -18.19 -5.25
C ALA A 460 -10.86 -18.32 -4.70
N ALA A 461 -9.84 -18.35 -5.57
CA ALA A 461 -8.44 -18.33 -5.17
C ALA A 461 -8.08 -17.05 -4.40
N SER A 462 -8.57 -15.89 -4.85
CA SER A 462 -8.35 -14.62 -4.16
C SER A 462 -8.98 -14.60 -2.75
N CYS A 463 -10.21 -15.11 -2.60
CA CYS A 463 -10.87 -15.24 -1.30
C CYS A 463 -10.09 -16.13 -0.33
N ALA A 464 -9.68 -17.31 -0.81
CA ALA A 464 -8.90 -18.27 -0.04
C ALA A 464 -7.57 -17.66 0.40
N ALA A 465 -6.83 -17.03 -0.53
CA ALA A 465 -5.55 -16.41 -0.23
C ALA A 465 -5.61 -15.32 0.83
N ILE A 466 -6.68 -14.53 0.88
CA ILE A 466 -6.87 -13.49 1.91
C ILE A 466 -7.03 -14.16 3.29
N TRP A 467 -7.79 -15.26 3.37
CA TRP A 467 -7.93 -16.02 4.61
C TRP A 467 -6.61 -16.69 5.04
N GLU A 468 -5.91 -17.33 4.10
CA GLU A 468 -4.62 -17.96 4.34
C GLU A 468 -3.59 -16.95 4.83
N THR A 469 -3.56 -15.76 4.21
CA THR A 469 -2.72 -14.64 4.67
C THR A 469 -3.09 -14.21 6.09
N ALA A 470 -4.38 -14.16 6.41
CA ALA A 470 -4.84 -13.77 7.74
C ALA A 470 -4.36 -14.75 8.81
N MET A 471 -4.40 -16.04 8.50
CA MET A 471 -3.93 -17.09 9.39
C MET A 471 -2.41 -17.03 9.60
N LEU A 472 -1.64 -16.75 8.53
CA LEU A 472 -0.19 -16.51 8.64
C LEU A 472 0.12 -15.29 9.53
N GLU A 473 -0.54 -14.15 9.31
CA GLU A 473 -0.30 -12.92 10.09
C GLU A 473 -0.70 -13.05 11.57
N LEU A 474 -1.67 -13.92 11.90
CA LEU A 474 -2.01 -14.20 13.30
C LEU A 474 -0.89 -14.92 14.05
N GLN A 475 -0.16 -15.81 13.36
CA GLN A 475 0.92 -16.61 13.97
C GLN A 475 2.27 -15.92 13.89
N MET A 476 2.47 -15.03 12.90
CA MET A 476 3.76 -14.41 12.65
C MET A 476 3.81 -12.95 13.08
N TRP A 477 4.60 -12.66 14.11
CA TRP A 477 4.90 -11.28 14.49
C TRP A 477 6.07 -10.74 13.70
N SER A 478 5.79 -9.80 12.79
CA SER A 478 6.84 -9.14 12.03
C SER A 478 7.32 -7.89 12.77
N PRO A 479 8.64 -7.68 12.94
CA PRO A 479 9.20 -6.40 13.37
C PRO A 479 8.73 -5.18 12.54
N LEU A 480 8.26 -5.40 11.29
CA LEU A 480 7.63 -4.36 10.46
C LEU A 480 6.38 -3.77 11.09
N HIS A 481 5.67 -4.54 11.92
CA HIS A 481 4.45 -4.08 12.60
C HIS A 481 4.74 -2.88 13.52
N THR A 482 5.96 -2.77 14.07
CA THR A 482 6.39 -1.64 14.92
C THR A 482 7.43 -0.72 14.28
N GLY A 483 8.26 -1.24 13.37
CA GLY A 483 9.31 -0.47 12.71
C GLY A 483 8.83 0.37 11.53
N GLY A 484 7.68 0.01 10.95
CA GLY A 484 7.18 0.59 9.71
C GLY A 484 8.00 0.16 8.49
N VAL A 485 7.52 0.56 7.31
CA VAL A 485 8.28 0.43 6.06
C VAL A 485 8.98 1.74 5.75
N VAL A 486 10.29 1.69 5.54
CA VAL A 486 11.06 2.87 5.12
C VAL A 486 10.91 3.02 3.61
N GLY A 487 10.02 3.91 3.19
CA GLY A 487 9.63 4.09 1.79
C GLY A 487 8.19 3.65 1.58
N ALA A 488 7.33 4.57 1.18
CA ALA A 488 5.90 4.32 1.02
C ALA A 488 5.59 3.77 -0.39
N SER A 489 6.31 2.71 -0.77
CA SER A 489 6.27 2.10 -2.10
C SER A 489 6.33 0.57 -2.01
N ILE A 490 5.83 -0.11 -3.04
CA ILE A 490 5.84 -1.58 -3.10
C ILE A 490 7.27 -2.12 -3.26
N ASP A 491 8.13 -1.43 -4.00
CA ASP A 491 9.56 -1.76 -4.12
C ASP A 491 10.31 -1.72 -2.78
N ALA A 492 10.09 -0.69 -1.96
CA ALA A 492 10.65 -0.60 -0.63
C ALA A 492 10.16 -1.74 0.27
N TRP A 493 8.87 -2.05 0.19
CA TRP A 493 8.28 -3.14 0.95
C TRP A 493 8.83 -4.51 0.56
N LEU A 494 8.96 -4.80 -0.75
CA LEU A 494 9.56 -6.04 -1.26
C LEU A 494 11.01 -6.18 -0.81
N SER A 495 11.78 -5.10 -0.93
CA SER A 495 13.18 -5.06 -0.53
C SER A 495 13.34 -5.33 0.98
N GLN A 496 12.56 -4.64 1.81
CA GLN A 496 12.62 -4.80 3.26
C GLN A 496 12.12 -6.18 3.72
N SER A 497 11.06 -6.71 3.10
CA SER A 497 10.56 -8.06 3.40
C SER A 497 11.62 -9.12 3.09
N THR A 498 12.34 -8.95 1.98
CA THR A 498 13.44 -9.85 1.57
C THR A 498 14.64 -9.74 2.51
N GLN A 499 15.03 -8.51 2.90
CA GLN A 499 16.09 -8.30 3.90
C GLN A 499 15.75 -8.87 5.27
N MET A 500 14.49 -8.82 5.66
CA MET A 500 14.04 -9.47 6.89
C MET A 500 13.99 -10.98 6.77
N ALA A 501 13.74 -11.52 5.58
CA ALA A 501 13.88 -12.95 5.35
C ALA A 501 15.32 -13.42 5.57
N LEU A 502 16.29 -12.61 5.13
CA LEU A 502 17.73 -12.82 5.35
C LEU A 502 18.13 -12.69 6.83
N SER A 503 17.48 -11.79 7.55
CA SER A 503 17.73 -11.54 8.97
C SER A 503 17.15 -12.68 9.81
N SER A 504 17.97 -13.33 10.62
CA SER A 504 17.58 -14.47 11.46
C SER A 504 16.42 -14.15 12.40
N CYS A 505 15.21 -14.65 12.12
CA CYS A 505 14.10 -14.64 13.07
C CYS A 505 14.04 -15.97 13.82
N GLU A 506 14.49 -16.00 15.08
CA GLU A 506 14.51 -17.21 15.92
C GLU A 506 13.10 -17.74 16.20
N VAL A 507 12.09 -16.86 16.27
CA VAL A 507 10.69 -17.17 16.60
C VAL A 507 10.01 -18.06 15.54
N LEU A 508 10.42 -17.98 14.28
CA LEU A 508 9.85 -18.79 13.20
C LEU A 508 10.19 -20.28 13.29
N CYS A 509 11.24 -20.61 14.03
CA CYS A 509 11.77 -21.98 14.12
C CYS A 509 11.22 -22.75 15.34
N GLU A 510 10.33 -22.15 16.13
CA GLU A 510 9.63 -22.87 17.19
C GLU A 510 8.71 -23.92 16.55
N ALA A 511 8.84 -25.18 16.98
CA ALA A 511 8.15 -26.31 16.37
C ALA A 511 6.62 -26.14 16.32
N GLU A 512 6.02 -25.57 17.37
CA GLU A 512 4.59 -25.30 17.44
C GLU A 512 4.15 -24.24 16.43
N THR A 513 4.93 -23.16 16.29
CA THR A 513 4.67 -22.07 15.33
C THR A 513 4.82 -22.58 13.90
N ALA A 514 5.89 -23.33 13.61
CA ALA A 514 6.11 -23.94 12.29
C ALA A 514 4.97 -24.88 11.91
N GLN A 515 4.54 -25.74 12.83
CA GLN A 515 3.40 -26.64 12.61
C GLN A 515 2.08 -25.87 12.38
N ALA A 516 1.88 -24.74 13.08
CA ALA A 516 0.68 -23.94 12.94
C ALA A 516 0.60 -23.18 11.60
N ILE A 517 1.74 -22.76 11.03
CA ILE A 517 1.79 -22.00 9.76
C ILE A 517 1.89 -22.90 8.52
N GLN A 518 2.43 -24.12 8.65
CA GLN A 518 2.70 -25.01 7.52
C GLN A 518 1.50 -25.23 6.58
N PRO A 519 0.27 -25.50 7.07
CA PRO A 519 -0.87 -25.71 6.18
C PRO A 519 -1.17 -24.51 5.27
N HIS A 520 -0.93 -23.31 5.80
CA HIS A 520 -1.19 -22.05 5.11
C HIS A 520 -0.08 -21.72 4.11
N VAL A 521 1.18 -21.99 4.47
CA VAL A 521 2.33 -21.91 3.54
C VAL A 521 2.15 -22.90 2.39
N ASP A 522 1.82 -24.15 2.70
CA ASP A 522 1.58 -25.21 1.72
C ASP A 522 0.49 -24.85 0.72
N TRP A 523 -0.56 -24.16 1.15
CA TRP A 523 -1.62 -23.70 0.27
C TRP A 523 -1.07 -22.79 -0.82
N PHE A 524 -0.25 -21.79 -0.45
CA PHE A 524 0.37 -20.88 -1.42
C PHE A 524 1.39 -21.58 -2.32
N LEU A 525 2.17 -22.54 -1.79
CA LEU A 525 3.12 -23.30 -2.60
C LEU A 525 2.41 -24.16 -3.65
N ARG A 526 1.33 -24.88 -3.27
CA ARG A 526 0.49 -25.62 -4.23
C ARG A 526 -0.17 -24.69 -5.24
N TYR A 527 -0.66 -23.54 -4.78
CA TYR A 527 -1.27 -22.54 -5.66
C TYR A 527 -0.29 -22.08 -6.75
N LEU A 528 0.94 -21.72 -6.38
CA LEU A 528 1.97 -21.30 -7.33
C LEU A 528 2.38 -22.42 -8.31
N ASP A 529 2.37 -23.68 -7.87
CA ASP A 529 2.80 -24.82 -8.69
C ASP A 529 1.72 -25.28 -9.70
N THR A 530 0.44 -25.06 -9.37
CA THR A 530 -0.69 -25.63 -10.13
C THR A 530 -1.47 -24.63 -10.99
N THR A 531 -1.19 -23.33 -10.88
CA THR A 531 -2.01 -22.29 -11.54
C THR A 531 -1.52 -22.00 -12.97
N PRO A 532 -2.30 -22.28 -14.02
CA PRO A 532 -1.85 -22.18 -15.42
C PRO A 532 -1.97 -20.78 -16.04
N ALA A 533 -2.60 -19.81 -15.36
CA ALA A 533 -2.92 -18.49 -15.92
C ALA A 533 -2.73 -17.35 -14.89
N PRO A 534 -1.48 -16.99 -14.54
CA PRO A 534 -1.19 -15.96 -13.56
C PRO A 534 -1.72 -14.57 -13.95
N GLU A 535 -1.99 -14.35 -15.23
CA GLU A 535 -2.39 -13.05 -15.80
C GLU A 535 -3.80 -12.59 -15.41
N SER A 536 -4.63 -13.45 -14.82
CA SER A 536 -5.99 -13.09 -14.39
C SER A 536 -6.13 -12.90 -12.87
N GLU A 537 -5.01 -12.93 -12.15
CA GLU A 537 -4.99 -12.80 -10.70
C GLU A 537 -5.02 -11.36 -10.21
N ALA A 538 -5.62 -11.14 -9.04
CA ALA A 538 -5.48 -9.88 -8.33
C ALA A 538 -4.00 -9.66 -7.96
N PRO A 539 -3.44 -8.46 -8.17
CA PRO A 539 -1.99 -8.28 -8.10
C PRO A 539 -1.43 -8.46 -6.67
N TRP A 540 -2.25 -8.24 -5.63
CA TRP A 540 -1.86 -8.50 -4.24
C TRP A 540 -1.70 -9.99 -3.91
N LEU A 541 -2.33 -10.90 -4.67
CA LEU A 541 -2.14 -12.34 -4.51
C LEU A 541 -0.68 -12.73 -4.71
N THR A 542 -0.04 -12.12 -5.72
CA THR A 542 1.40 -12.30 -5.98
C THR A 542 2.25 -11.87 -4.79
N LEU A 543 1.90 -10.76 -4.12
CA LEU A 543 2.61 -10.31 -2.92
C LEU A 543 2.40 -11.27 -1.74
N HIS A 544 1.18 -11.75 -1.53
CA HIS A 544 0.89 -12.74 -0.47
C HIS A 544 1.64 -14.05 -0.69
N ALA A 545 1.64 -14.56 -1.93
CA ALA A 545 2.36 -15.76 -2.31
C ALA A 545 3.88 -15.59 -2.14
N TYR A 546 4.43 -14.42 -2.50
CA TYR A 546 5.84 -14.12 -2.26
C TYR A 546 6.19 -14.11 -0.78
N ARG A 547 5.35 -13.54 0.09
CA ARG A 547 5.57 -13.62 1.55
C ARG A 547 5.54 -15.05 2.06
N ALA A 548 4.57 -15.86 1.61
CA ALA A 548 4.49 -17.26 2.00
C ALA A 548 5.74 -18.04 1.55
N PHE A 549 6.25 -17.75 0.35
CA PHE A 549 7.52 -18.29 -0.11
C PHE A 549 8.69 -17.87 0.80
N LEU A 550 8.81 -16.59 1.17
CA LEU A 550 9.88 -16.14 2.08
C LEU A 550 9.84 -16.88 3.42
N ILE A 551 8.65 -17.15 3.95
CA ILE A 551 8.45 -17.96 5.16
C ILE A 551 8.97 -19.39 4.93
N ALA A 552 8.53 -20.05 3.85
CA ALA A 552 8.95 -21.40 3.51
C ALA A 552 10.47 -21.50 3.34
N TRP A 553 11.06 -20.54 2.63
CA TRP A 553 12.50 -20.44 2.41
C TRP A 553 13.28 -20.30 3.72
N GLN A 554 12.80 -19.49 4.66
CA GLN A 554 13.39 -19.38 6.00
C GLN A 554 13.34 -20.71 6.77
N LEU A 555 12.22 -21.44 6.69
CA LEU A 555 12.06 -22.75 7.32
C LEU A 555 13.03 -23.80 6.71
N VAL A 556 13.16 -23.84 5.38
CA VAL A 556 14.13 -24.69 4.67
C VAL A 556 15.56 -24.36 5.08
N LYS A 557 15.94 -23.07 5.09
CA LYS A 557 17.27 -22.60 5.53
C LYS A 557 17.61 -23.01 6.96
N ARG A 558 16.60 -23.26 7.78
CA ARG A 558 16.74 -23.66 9.19
C ARG A 558 16.63 -25.18 9.40
N GLY A 559 16.41 -25.95 8.33
CA GLY A 559 16.27 -27.40 8.38
C GLY A 559 14.99 -27.86 9.08
N VAL A 560 13.93 -27.05 9.04
CA VAL A 560 12.61 -27.47 9.55
C VAL A 560 12.05 -28.54 8.61
N PRO A 561 11.71 -29.75 9.10
CA PRO A 561 11.29 -30.83 8.23
C PRO A 561 9.97 -30.55 7.49
N GLY A 562 9.94 -30.90 6.20
CA GLY A 562 8.75 -30.81 5.36
C GLY A 562 8.39 -29.40 4.88
N ALA A 563 9.25 -28.39 5.10
CA ALA A 563 8.91 -26.99 4.89
C ALA A 563 8.46 -26.64 3.46
N MET A 564 9.01 -27.33 2.45
CA MET A 564 8.63 -27.19 1.04
C MET A 564 8.44 -28.54 0.34
N GLN A 565 8.24 -29.62 1.09
CA GLN A 565 8.10 -30.97 0.54
C GLN A 565 6.89 -31.10 -0.40
N VAL A 566 5.85 -30.28 -0.18
CA VAL A 566 4.65 -30.22 -1.00
C VAL A 566 4.90 -29.90 -2.48
N VAL A 567 6.01 -29.19 -2.77
CA VAL A 567 6.47 -28.85 -4.12
C VAL A 567 7.75 -29.60 -4.52
N GLY A 568 8.09 -30.65 -3.77
CA GLY A 568 9.22 -31.53 -4.07
C GLY A 568 10.60 -30.97 -3.71
N VAL A 569 10.69 -29.93 -2.89
CA VAL A 569 11.96 -29.40 -2.39
C VAL A 569 12.33 -30.10 -1.08
N GLU A 570 13.54 -30.68 -1.02
CA GLU A 570 14.06 -31.40 0.14
C GLU A 570 14.51 -30.44 1.27
N ASP A 571 14.53 -30.94 2.50
CA ASP A 571 14.89 -30.14 3.67
C ASP A 571 16.37 -29.71 3.62
N GLY A 572 16.64 -28.44 3.90
CA GLY A 572 18.00 -27.87 3.84
C GLY A 572 18.51 -27.54 2.43
N HIS A 573 17.75 -27.87 1.38
CA HIS A 573 18.10 -27.54 -0.01
C HIS A 573 17.67 -26.11 -0.39
N VAL A 574 18.36 -25.12 0.17
CA VAL A 574 18.01 -23.69 0.01
C VAL A 574 18.13 -23.20 -1.45
N GLU A 575 19.08 -23.74 -2.21
CA GLU A 575 19.23 -23.42 -3.65
C GLU A 575 18.07 -23.97 -4.48
N ASP A 576 17.62 -25.19 -4.22
CA ASP A 576 16.48 -25.80 -4.92
C ASP A 576 15.19 -25.01 -4.66
N ALA A 577 15.01 -24.51 -3.43
CA ALA A 577 13.92 -23.62 -3.07
C ALA A 577 13.93 -22.30 -3.88
N LEU A 578 15.11 -21.69 -4.08
CA LEU A 578 15.25 -20.47 -4.88
C LEU A 578 15.01 -20.73 -6.37
N GLU A 579 15.51 -21.84 -6.91
CA GLU A 579 15.29 -22.22 -8.31
C GLU A 579 13.80 -22.45 -8.58
N TRP A 580 13.12 -23.16 -7.67
CA TRP A 580 11.67 -23.33 -7.73
C TRP A 580 10.95 -21.98 -7.73
N ALA A 581 11.31 -21.06 -6.83
CA ALA A 581 10.70 -19.74 -6.76
C ALA A 581 10.91 -18.94 -8.05
N ARG A 582 12.12 -18.94 -8.60
CA ARG A 582 12.42 -18.26 -9.86
C ARG A 582 11.60 -18.83 -11.01
N LYS A 583 11.39 -20.14 -11.06
CA LYS A 583 10.54 -20.77 -12.08
C LYS A 583 9.09 -20.26 -11.99
N VAL A 584 8.47 -20.29 -10.81
CA VAL A 584 7.05 -19.93 -10.65
C VAL A 584 6.78 -18.42 -10.76
N PHE A 585 7.72 -17.57 -10.33
CA PHE A 585 7.56 -16.11 -10.42
C PHE A 585 7.95 -15.54 -11.78
N ARG A 586 8.72 -16.25 -12.61
CA ARG A 586 9.09 -15.81 -13.97
C ARG A 586 7.87 -15.54 -14.85
N GLU A 587 6.83 -16.35 -14.72
CA GLU A 587 5.59 -16.18 -15.49
C GLU A 587 4.84 -14.88 -15.13
N LYS A 588 5.20 -14.24 -14.00
CA LYS A 588 4.62 -12.98 -13.53
C LYS A 588 5.43 -11.74 -13.91
N GLU A 589 6.57 -11.89 -14.59
CA GLU A 589 7.46 -10.79 -15.01
C GLU A 589 6.83 -9.84 -16.05
N ARG A 590 5.69 -10.21 -16.64
CA ARG A 590 4.87 -9.29 -17.45
C ARG A 590 4.52 -8.02 -16.65
N TRP A 591 4.25 -8.15 -15.35
CA TRP A 591 3.96 -7.03 -14.47
C TRP A 591 5.21 -6.53 -13.74
N GLN A 592 5.19 -5.24 -13.37
CA GLN A 592 6.30 -4.64 -12.64
C GLN A 592 6.54 -5.31 -11.28
N ILE A 593 5.49 -5.74 -10.57
CA ILE A 593 5.63 -6.50 -9.32
C ILE A 593 6.44 -7.78 -9.53
N GLY A 594 6.15 -8.54 -10.60
CA GLY A 594 6.90 -9.77 -10.89
C GLY A 594 8.38 -9.50 -11.16
N ARG A 595 8.68 -8.44 -11.92
CA ARG A 595 10.07 -8.00 -12.15
C ARG A 595 10.77 -7.58 -10.86
N LEU A 596 10.08 -6.86 -9.97
CA LEU A 596 10.63 -6.48 -8.66
C LEU A 596 10.90 -7.71 -7.78
N ILE A 597 10.00 -8.71 -7.80
CA ILE A 597 10.20 -9.98 -7.09
C ILE A 597 11.40 -10.73 -7.65
N ALA A 598 11.54 -10.83 -8.98
CA ALA A 598 12.69 -11.47 -9.61
C ALA A 598 14.01 -10.84 -9.14
N GLY A 599 14.09 -9.51 -9.12
CA GLY A 599 15.25 -8.80 -8.58
C GLY A 599 15.52 -9.07 -7.09
N CYS A 600 14.47 -9.24 -6.28
CA CYS A 600 14.63 -9.64 -4.88
C CYS A 600 15.15 -11.08 -4.72
N LEU A 601 14.67 -12.00 -5.55
CA LEU A 601 15.13 -13.40 -5.57
C LEU A 601 16.61 -13.50 -5.98
N ASP A 602 17.04 -12.69 -6.95
CA ASP A 602 18.45 -12.60 -7.34
C ASP A 602 19.32 -12.10 -6.17
N GLY A 603 18.81 -11.14 -5.39
CA GLY A 603 19.46 -10.69 -4.17
C GLY A 603 19.65 -11.79 -3.13
N LEU A 604 18.66 -12.67 -2.93
CA LEU A 604 18.77 -13.82 -2.00
C LEU A 604 19.88 -14.80 -2.42
N ARG A 605 20.06 -15.04 -3.72
CA ARG A 605 21.08 -15.95 -4.26
C ARG A 605 22.49 -15.48 -3.93
N THR A 606 22.73 -14.17 -3.93
CA THR A 606 24.06 -13.62 -3.60
C THR A 606 24.47 -13.82 -2.13
N GLN A 607 23.56 -14.30 -1.28
CA GLN A 607 23.71 -14.45 0.16
C GLN A 607 23.75 -15.91 0.63
N ILE A 608 23.60 -16.87 -0.29
CA ILE A 608 23.82 -18.31 -0.06
C ILE A 608 25.23 -18.64 -0.55
#